data_AF-L9WSY8-F1
#
_entry.id   AF-L9WSY8-F1
#
_cell.length_a   1.000
_cell.length_b   1.000
_cell.length_c   1.000
_cell.angle_alpha   90.00
_cell.angle_beta   90.00
_cell.angle_gamma   90.00
#
_symmetry.space_group_name_H-M   'P 1'
#
loop_
_entity.id
_entity.type
_entity.pdbx_description
1 polymer ?
#
loop_
_entity_poly.entity_id
_entity_poly.type
_entity_poly.pdbx_seq_one_letter_code
_entity_poly.pdbx_strand_id
1 'polypeptide(L)'
;MVVSRAEIERLRTEADTIFTRLERVTAALERARTEQGDHWDRRELDLDLETPTGETIGVTLDLDRSAAENAQKRYERASELESKLAQREAVAGKLAPVPAEPLAYLVLYHLAATDGDGSRSMAGDLDADHDRVADHCTELISSGLVAVDREQTPTTYRLTDDGRDVLDLLADRDGKETFLRWLDDPRTLARRLSRGGPDYPRMTAAELGLDLAHVRHCYRAMEAIGLVRIYEGSIIKGTERKLKPKTETHRKHTYYVTTDVTDRILRDLEDA
;
A
#
# COMPACT_ATOMS: atom_id res chain seq x y z
N MET A 1 7.51 9.62 -0.34
CA MET A 1 8.93 9.43 0.02
C MET A 1 9.22 7.94 0.07
N VAL A 2 10.13 7.46 -0.78
CA VAL A 2 10.46 6.03 -0.88
C VAL A 2 11.10 5.58 0.42
N VAL A 3 10.45 4.66 1.17
CA VAL A 3 11.12 3.99 2.29
C VAL A 3 11.87 2.82 1.69
N SER A 4 13.17 2.98 1.43
CA SER A 4 14.04 1.91 0.93
C SER A 4 15.20 1.67 1.89
N ARG A 5 15.69 0.43 1.94
CA ARG A 5 16.90 0.09 2.72
C ARG A 5 18.11 0.91 2.25
N ALA A 6 18.23 1.14 0.93
CA ALA A 6 19.28 1.96 0.36
C ALA A 6 19.24 3.42 0.84
N GLU A 7 18.05 4.01 1.00
CA GLU A 7 17.91 5.37 1.53
C GLU A 7 18.33 5.46 3.00
N ILE A 8 17.93 4.48 3.81
CA ILE A 8 18.32 4.37 5.22
C ILE A 8 19.84 4.23 5.35
N GLU A 9 20.43 3.33 4.56
CA GLU A 9 21.88 3.12 4.52
C GLU A 9 22.60 4.39 4.09
N ARG A 10 22.14 5.08 3.03
CA ARG A 10 22.70 6.36 2.59
C ARG A 10 22.70 7.38 3.72
N LEU A 11 21.56 7.59 4.39
CA LEU A 11 21.44 8.55 5.50
C LEU A 11 22.39 8.22 6.66
N ARG A 12 22.56 6.93 6.98
CA ARG A 12 23.53 6.50 8.00
C ARG A 12 24.96 6.76 7.56
N THR A 13 25.33 6.41 6.34
CA THR A 13 26.67 6.69 5.79
C THR A 13 26.98 8.18 5.77
N GLU A 14 26.02 9.02 5.37
CA GLU A 14 26.16 10.48 5.43
C GLU A 14 26.37 10.95 6.88
N ALA A 15 25.56 10.46 7.83
CA ALA A 15 25.66 10.82 9.24
C ALA A 15 27.00 10.41 9.86
N ASP A 16 27.42 9.15 9.66
CA ASP A 16 28.71 8.61 10.11
C ASP A 16 29.87 9.42 9.53
N THR A 17 29.78 9.79 8.26
CA THR A 17 30.81 10.59 7.59
C THR A 17 30.89 12.00 8.17
N ILE A 18 29.76 12.69 8.38
CA ILE A 18 29.75 14.00 9.03
C ILE A 18 30.31 13.89 10.46
N PHE A 19 29.90 12.87 11.21
CA PHE A 19 30.31 12.68 12.61
C PHE A 19 31.79 12.37 12.75
N THR A 20 32.36 11.59 11.84
CA THR A 20 33.79 11.25 11.87
C THR A 20 34.67 12.38 11.28
N ARG A 21 34.09 13.39 10.63
CA ARG A 21 34.79 14.57 10.08
C ARG A 21 34.28 15.89 10.67
N LEU A 22 33.81 15.86 11.93
CA LEU A 22 33.17 17.01 12.60
C LEU A 22 33.97 18.32 12.50
N GLU A 23 35.28 18.28 12.71
CA GLU A 23 36.12 19.49 12.66
C GLU A 23 36.14 20.10 11.25
N ARG A 24 36.33 19.27 10.21
CA ARG A 24 36.32 19.70 8.81
C ARG A 24 34.96 20.29 8.43
N VAL A 25 33.87 19.62 8.82
CA VAL A 25 32.51 20.08 8.53
C VAL A 25 32.19 21.38 9.29
N THR A 26 32.60 21.49 10.54
CA THR A 26 32.41 22.70 11.36
C THR A 26 33.14 23.88 10.73
N ALA A 27 34.42 23.71 10.36
CA ALA A 27 35.19 24.76 9.70
C ALA A 27 34.59 25.15 8.33
N ALA A 28 34.03 24.20 7.58
CA ALA A 28 33.34 24.49 6.32
C ALA A 28 32.05 25.30 6.55
N LEU A 29 31.24 24.94 7.54
CA LEU A 29 30.02 25.67 7.91
C LEU A 29 30.32 27.07 8.42
N GLU A 30 31.33 27.23 9.29
CA GLU A 30 31.76 28.54 9.79
C GLU A 30 32.26 29.44 8.66
N ARG A 31 33.06 28.88 7.75
CA ARG A 31 33.53 29.61 6.57
C ARG A 31 32.35 30.06 5.70
N ALA A 32 31.45 29.14 5.34
CA ALA A 32 30.28 29.45 4.53
C ALA A 32 29.41 30.54 5.17
N ARG A 33 29.20 30.50 6.49
CA ARG A 33 28.45 31.56 7.23
C ARG A 33 29.08 32.95 7.17
N THR A 34 30.33 33.07 6.74
CA THR A 34 31.02 34.36 6.61
C THR A 34 31.28 34.78 5.16
N GLU A 35 31.16 33.85 4.21
CA GLU A 35 31.41 34.08 2.80
C GLU A 35 30.11 34.42 2.06
N GLN A 36 30.21 35.21 0.99
CA GLN A 36 29.08 35.40 0.07
C GLN A 36 29.01 34.21 -0.89
N GLY A 37 27.80 33.76 -1.23
CA GLY A 37 27.59 32.71 -2.22
C GLY A 37 26.15 32.20 -2.26
N ASP A 38 25.88 31.33 -3.24
CA ASP A 38 24.55 30.77 -3.53
C ASP A 38 23.95 29.94 -2.38
N HIS A 39 24.79 29.53 -1.42
CA HIS A 39 24.38 28.78 -0.24
C HIS A 39 23.41 29.56 0.67
N TRP A 40 23.39 30.90 0.60
CA TRP A 40 22.44 31.73 1.36
C TRP A 40 21.02 31.66 0.82
N ASP A 41 20.84 31.44 -0.48
CA ASP A 41 19.51 31.38 -1.10
C ASP A 41 18.70 30.19 -0.60
N ARG A 42 19.38 29.07 -0.33
CA ARG A 42 18.77 27.82 0.17
C ARG A 42 19.03 27.57 1.65
N ARG A 43 19.92 28.34 2.27
CA ARG A 43 20.49 28.08 3.61
C ARG A 43 21.11 26.69 3.72
N GLU A 44 21.73 26.23 2.63
CA GLU A 44 22.29 24.89 2.48
C GLU A 44 23.72 24.97 1.92
N LEU A 45 24.62 24.14 2.43
CA LEU A 45 26.00 23.99 1.95
C LEU A 45 26.22 22.58 1.40
N ASP A 46 26.47 22.48 0.11
CA ASP A 46 26.92 21.24 -0.51
C ASP A 46 28.43 21.04 -0.25
N LEU A 47 28.80 19.87 0.25
CA LEU A 47 30.17 19.54 0.63
C LEU A 47 30.50 18.09 0.26
N ASP A 48 31.59 17.90 -0.46
CA ASP A 48 32.14 16.57 -0.70
C ASP A 48 33.00 16.11 0.49
N LEU A 49 32.67 14.93 1.01
CA LEU A 49 33.33 14.29 2.12
C LEU A 49 33.78 12.88 1.75
N GLU A 50 34.99 12.52 2.16
CA GLU A 50 35.48 11.15 2.03
C GLU A 50 34.96 10.31 3.21
N THR A 51 34.25 9.23 2.94
CA THR A 51 33.73 8.27 3.92
C THR A 51 34.88 7.56 4.66
N PRO A 52 34.60 6.87 5.78
CA PRO A 52 35.61 6.03 6.44
C PRO A 52 36.22 4.94 5.56
N THR A 53 35.54 4.54 4.49
CA THR A 53 35.99 3.52 3.54
C THR A 53 36.75 4.09 2.33
N GLY A 54 36.93 5.41 2.26
CA GLY A 54 37.68 6.09 1.20
C GLY A 54 36.86 6.48 -0.03
N GLU A 55 35.54 6.30 0.00
CA GLU A 55 34.63 6.77 -1.06
C GLU A 55 34.31 8.25 -0.87
N THR A 56 34.21 9.04 -1.93
CA THR A 56 33.75 10.43 -1.82
C THR A 56 32.24 10.50 -2.01
N ILE A 57 31.55 11.08 -1.05
CA ILE A 57 30.11 11.34 -1.09
C ILE A 57 29.84 12.84 -1.02
N GLY A 58 28.82 13.31 -1.76
CA GLY A 58 28.31 14.66 -1.63
C GLY A 58 27.25 14.72 -0.53
N VAL A 59 27.36 15.69 0.39
CA VAL A 59 26.35 15.94 1.43
C VAL A 59 25.87 17.38 1.39
N THR A 60 24.56 17.56 1.54
CA THR A 60 23.95 18.90 1.69
C THR A 60 23.72 19.19 3.16
N LEU A 61 24.35 20.22 3.69
CA LEU A 61 24.32 20.59 5.10
C LEU A 61 23.41 21.79 5.32
N ASP A 62 22.58 21.74 6.35
CA ASP A 62 21.78 22.86 6.83
C ASP A 62 22.72 23.88 7.51
N LEU A 63 22.81 25.10 6.96
CA LEU A 63 23.73 26.14 7.44
C LEU A 63 23.39 26.62 8.85
N ASP A 64 22.14 26.50 9.28
CA ASP A 64 21.70 26.96 10.61
C ASP A 64 21.99 25.95 11.71
N ARG A 65 22.44 24.75 11.33
CA ARG A 65 22.77 23.66 12.24
C ARG A 65 24.27 23.51 12.40
N SER A 66 24.70 23.06 13.57
CA SER A 66 26.05 22.56 13.77
C SER A 66 26.31 21.30 12.93
N ALA A 67 27.58 20.91 12.80
CA ALA A 67 27.94 19.65 12.15
C ALA A 67 27.29 18.44 12.87
N ALA A 68 27.27 18.46 14.20
CA ALA A 68 26.63 17.42 15.01
C ALA A 68 25.12 17.36 14.77
N GLU A 69 24.42 18.49 14.72
CA GLU A 69 22.97 18.53 14.43
C GLU A 69 22.64 18.08 13.00
N ASN A 70 23.52 18.35 12.03
CA ASN A 70 23.39 17.85 10.66
C ASN A 70 23.50 16.33 10.56
N ALA A 71 24.42 15.72 11.32
CA ALA A 71 24.53 14.26 11.43
C ALA A 71 23.34 13.67 12.20
N GLN A 72 23.01 14.26 13.35
CA GLN A 72 21.93 13.79 14.21
C GLN A 72 20.58 13.75 13.49
N LYS A 73 20.23 14.79 12.72
CA LYS A 73 19.01 14.83 11.90
C LYS A 73 18.91 13.66 10.92
N ARG A 74 20.05 13.23 10.36
CA ARG A 74 20.11 12.10 9.43
C ARG A 74 19.93 10.77 10.15
N TYR A 75 20.54 10.58 11.31
CA TYR A 75 20.29 9.39 12.14
C TYR A 75 18.83 9.30 12.57
N GLU A 76 18.25 10.40 13.03
CA GLU A 76 16.83 10.49 13.39
C GLU A 76 15.98 10.09 12.20
N ARG A 77 16.26 10.66 11.03
CA ARG A 77 15.53 10.33 9.80
C ARG A 77 15.68 8.86 9.41
N ALA A 78 16.88 8.31 9.48
CA ALA A 78 17.14 6.90 9.18
C ALA A 78 16.37 5.99 10.15
N SER A 79 16.37 6.31 11.45
CA SER A 79 15.64 5.57 12.49
C SER A 79 14.12 5.61 12.27
N GLU A 80 13.56 6.77 11.89
CA GLU A 80 12.16 6.90 11.51
C GLU A 80 11.81 6.02 10.29
N LEU A 81 12.68 6.01 9.27
CA LEU A 81 12.48 5.22 8.06
C LEU A 81 12.61 3.71 8.36
N GLU A 82 13.55 3.29 9.19
CA GLU A 82 13.67 1.92 9.67
C GLU A 82 12.42 1.46 10.41
N SER A 83 11.92 2.27 11.34
CA SER A 83 10.71 1.95 12.09
C SER A 83 9.51 1.77 11.16
N LYS A 84 9.37 2.66 10.15
CA LYS A 84 8.33 2.55 9.13
C LYS A 84 8.50 1.32 8.24
N LEU A 85 9.74 0.98 7.86
CA LEU A 85 10.01 -0.21 7.06
C LEU A 85 9.68 -1.48 7.85
N ALA A 86 10.11 -1.57 9.10
CA ALA A 86 9.84 -2.70 9.98
C ALA A 86 8.32 -2.88 10.21
N GLN A 87 7.59 -1.79 10.41
CA GLN A 87 6.12 -1.82 10.50
C GLN A 87 5.51 -2.39 9.21
N ARG A 88 5.93 -1.91 8.04
CA ARG A 88 5.46 -2.42 6.74
C ARG A 88 5.78 -3.89 6.54
N GLU A 89 6.99 -4.32 6.86
CA GLU A 89 7.42 -5.71 6.76
C GLU A 89 6.63 -6.62 7.72
N ALA A 90 6.32 -6.16 8.93
CA ALA A 90 5.46 -6.86 9.87
C ALA A 90 4.03 -7.06 9.33
N VAL A 91 3.43 -6.01 8.76
CA VAL A 91 2.09 -6.09 8.16
C VAL A 91 2.09 -7.03 6.95
N ALA A 92 3.10 -6.92 6.07
CA ALA A 92 3.27 -7.83 4.94
C ALA A 92 3.45 -9.29 5.39
N GLY A 93 4.23 -9.53 6.43
CA GLY A 93 4.42 -10.87 7.01
C GLY A 93 3.11 -11.48 7.53
N LYS A 94 2.24 -10.68 8.13
CA LYS A 94 0.91 -11.13 8.59
C LYS A 94 -0.07 -11.42 7.45
N LEU A 95 0.02 -10.69 6.34
CA LEU A 95 -0.82 -10.93 5.16
C LEU A 95 -0.27 -12.02 4.25
N ALA A 96 1.00 -12.41 4.39
CA ALA A 96 1.66 -13.38 3.54
C ALA A 96 1.04 -14.77 3.46
N PRO A 97 0.35 -15.28 4.50
CA PRO A 97 -0.35 -16.55 4.40
C PRO A 97 -1.63 -16.50 3.53
N VAL A 98 -2.13 -15.30 3.17
CA VAL A 98 -3.29 -15.16 2.27
C VAL A 98 -2.83 -15.31 0.82
N PRO A 99 -3.44 -16.18 0.00
CA PRO A 99 -3.15 -16.25 -1.42
C PRO A 99 -3.33 -14.88 -2.09
N ALA A 100 -2.41 -14.54 -3.01
CA ALA A 100 -2.37 -13.24 -3.70
C ALA A 100 -3.45 -13.12 -4.80
N GLU A 101 -4.67 -13.54 -4.49
CA GLU A 101 -5.81 -13.61 -5.40
C GLU A 101 -7.04 -12.98 -4.71
N PRO A 102 -7.79 -12.08 -5.39
CA PRO A 102 -8.93 -11.38 -4.78
C PRO A 102 -9.99 -12.32 -4.19
N LEU A 103 -10.17 -13.50 -4.80
CA LEU A 103 -11.13 -14.50 -4.33
C LEU A 103 -10.78 -15.04 -2.93
N ALA A 104 -9.50 -15.17 -2.58
CA ALA A 104 -9.10 -15.64 -1.25
C ALA A 104 -9.52 -14.66 -0.15
N TYR A 105 -9.38 -13.36 -0.38
CA TYR A 105 -9.87 -12.32 0.53
C TYR A 105 -11.39 -12.35 0.66
N LEU A 106 -12.11 -12.54 -0.45
CA LEU A 106 -13.57 -12.69 -0.43
C LEU A 106 -14.03 -13.89 0.39
N VAL A 107 -13.33 -15.03 0.31
CA VAL A 107 -13.61 -16.20 1.15
C VAL A 107 -13.46 -15.85 2.64
N LEU A 108 -12.38 -15.17 3.04
CA LEU A 108 -12.18 -14.77 4.45
C LEU A 108 -13.32 -13.86 4.95
N TYR A 109 -13.66 -12.82 4.18
CA TYR A 109 -14.76 -11.90 4.53
C TYR A 109 -16.12 -12.60 4.56
N HIS A 110 -16.38 -13.53 3.65
CA HIS A 110 -17.62 -14.31 3.63
C HIS A 110 -17.74 -15.17 4.91
N LEU A 111 -16.71 -15.94 5.22
CA LEU A 111 -16.70 -16.80 6.41
C LEU A 111 -16.83 -16.01 7.72
N ALA A 112 -16.27 -14.79 7.78
CA ALA A 112 -16.48 -13.88 8.91
C ALA A 112 -17.93 -13.44 9.05
N ALA A 113 -18.62 -13.18 7.93
CA ALA A 113 -19.99 -12.68 7.90
C ALA A 113 -21.02 -13.78 8.17
N THR A 114 -20.77 -15.03 7.75
CA THR A 114 -21.72 -16.14 7.88
C THR A 114 -21.46 -17.05 9.08
N ASP A 115 -20.36 -16.83 9.82
CA ASP A 115 -19.87 -17.73 10.89
C ASP A 115 -19.63 -19.18 10.42
N GLY A 116 -19.19 -19.28 9.16
CA GLY A 116 -18.89 -20.51 8.46
C GLY A 116 -19.81 -20.81 7.29
N ASP A 117 -19.30 -21.53 6.30
CA ASP A 117 -20.08 -21.93 5.11
C ASP A 117 -19.41 -23.09 4.35
N GLY A 118 -20.14 -23.76 3.47
CA GLY A 118 -19.63 -24.76 2.53
C GLY A 118 -19.20 -24.13 1.19
N SER A 119 -18.23 -24.75 0.51
CA SER A 119 -17.67 -24.25 -0.77
C SER A 119 -18.71 -24.03 -1.86
N ARG A 120 -19.75 -24.87 -1.94
CA ARG A 120 -20.85 -24.71 -2.94
C ARG A 120 -21.70 -23.48 -2.70
N SER A 121 -22.00 -23.20 -1.45
CA SER A 121 -22.78 -22.02 -1.07
C SER A 121 -21.96 -20.76 -1.32
N MET A 122 -20.73 -20.74 -0.81
CA MET A 122 -19.76 -19.67 -1.07
C MET A 122 -19.58 -19.37 -2.56
N ALA A 123 -19.44 -20.39 -3.41
CA ALA A 123 -19.28 -20.21 -4.85
C ALA A 123 -20.47 -19.45 -5.48
N GLY A 124 -21.69 -19.74 -5.04
CA GLY A 124 -22.89 -19.01 -5.46
C GLY A 124 -22.85 -17.54 -5.03
N ASP A 125 -22.53 -17.27 -3.77
CA ASP A 125 -22.54 -15.92 -3.22
C ASP A 125 -21.38 -15.07 -3.74
N LEU A 126 -20.22 -15.68 -3.96
CA LEU A 126 -19.01 -15.03 -4.46
C LEU A 126 -18.97 -14.91 -5.98
N ASP A 127 -19.96 -15.44 -6.71
CA ASP A 127 -19.97 -15.51 -8.17
C ASP A 127 -18.65 -16.09 -8.69
N ALA A 128 -18.30 -17.27 -8.16
CA ALA A 128 -17.06 -17.96 -8.40
C ALA A 128 -17.30 -19.44 -8.75
N ASP A 129 -16.30 -20.05 -9.36
CA ASP A 129 -16.31 -21.50 -9.58
C ASP A 129 -16.14 -22.25 -8.25
N HIS A 130 -16.90 -23.34 -8.07
CA HIS A 130 -16.88 -24.14 -6.85
C HIS A 130 -15.50 -24.71 -6.54
N ASP A 131 -14.82 -25.25 -7.56
CA ASP A 131 -13.54 -25.92 -7.35
C ASP A 131 -12.48 -24.88 -6.99
N ARG A 132 -12.54 -23.69 -7.61
CA ARG A 132 -11.68 -22.55 -7.20
C ARG A 132 -11.88 -22.11 -5.75
N VAL A 133 -13.12 -22.08 -5.27
CA VAL A 133 -13.39 -21.76 -3.86
C VAL A 133 -12.84 -22.86 -2.95
N ALA A 134 -13.03 -24.13 -3.29
CA ALA A 134 -12.51 -25.25 -2.53
C ALA A 134 -10.97 -25.28 -2.48
N ASP A 135 -10.31 -24.94 -3.58
CA ASP A 135 -8.86 -24.81 -3.67
C ASP A 135 -8.35 -23.71 -2.72
N HIS A 136 -8.95 -22.51 -2.77
CA HIS A 136 -8.59 -21.44 -1.85
C HIS A 136 -8.87 -21.78 -0.38
N CYS A 137 -9.97 -22.48 -0.07
CA CYS A 137 -10.20 -22.96 1.29
C CYS A 137 -9.08 -23.93 1.73
N THR A 138 -8.60 -24.79 0.85
CA THR A 138 -7.51 -25.74 1.13
C THR A 138 -6.18 -25.02 1.38
N GLU A 139 -5.86 -24.00 0.58
CA GLU A 139 -4.69 -23.15 0.79
C GLU A 139 -4.80 -22.39 2.12
N LEU A 140 -5.94 -21.77 2.41
CA LEU A 140 -6.17 -21.02 3.64
C LEU A 140 -6.16 -21.90 4.90
N ILE A 141 -6.57 -23.17 4.78
CA ILE A 141 -6.40 -24.17 5.85
C ILE A 141 -4.92 -24.46 6.08
N SER A 142 -4.15 -24.63 5.01
CA SER A 142 -2.71 -24.90 5.08
C SER A 142 -1.94 -23.73 5.71
N SER A 143 -2.46 -22.51 5.54
CA SER A 143 -1.99 -21.27 6.15
C SER A 143 -2.51 -21.02 7.57
N GLY A 144 -3.40 -21.87 8.10
CA GLY A 144 -3.98 -21.72 9.45
C GLY A 144 -5.06 -20.64 9.58
N LEU A 145 -5.48 -19.99 8.49
CA LEU A 145 -6.46 -18.91 8.49
C LEU A 145 -7.91 -19.42 8.48
N VAL A 146 -8.11 -20.65 8.00
CA VAL A 146 -9.41 -21.31 7.93
C VAL A 146 -9.31 -22.69 8.56
N ALA A 147 -10.37 -23.10 9.26
CA ALA A 147 -10.54 -24.45 9.78
C ALA A 147 -11.66 -25.16 9.03
N VAL A 148 -11.57 -26.49 8.95
CA VAL A 148 -12.62 -27.33 8.38
C VAL A 148 -13.39 -28.04 9.50
N ASP A 149 -14.70 -27.95 9.48
CA ASP A 149 -15.59 -28.74 10.32
C ASP A 149 -16.06 -29.96 9.50
N ARG A 150 -15.43 -31.11 9.77
CA ARG A 150 -15.70 -32.37 9.08
C ARG A 150 -16.87 -33.14 9.70
N GLU A 151 -17.36 -32.72 10.86
CA GLU A 151 -18.48 -33.37 11.54
C GLU A 151 -19.83 -32.90 10.97
N GLN A 152 -19.84 -31.76 10.26
CA GLN A 152 -21.00 -31.27 9.53
C GLN A 152 -21.08 -31.85 8.11
N THR A 153 -22.29 -32.24 7.70
CA THR A 153 -22.62 -32.61 6.31
C THR A 153 -23.64 -31.62 5.75
N PRO A 154 -23.30 -30.88 4.67
CA PRO A 154 -22.02 -30.89 3.96
C PRO A 154 -20.87 -30.28 4.79
N THR A 155 -19.63 -30.61 4.42
CA THR A 155 -18.43 -30.04 5.04
C THR A 155 -18.47 -28.51 5.02
N THR A 156 -18.23 -27.89 6.16
CA THR A 156 -18.19 -26.43 6.30
C THR A 156 -16.80 -25.96 6.69
N TYR A 157 -16.50 -24.73 6.29
CA TYR A 157 -15.27 -24.01 6.60
C TYR A 157 -15.61 -22.90 7.59
N ARG A 158 -14.67 -22.55 8.47
CA ARG A 158 -14.80 -21.45 9.43
C ARG A 158 -13.52 -20.66 9.53
N LEU A 159 -13.64 -19.38 9.83
CA LEU A 159 -12.50 -18.51 10.06
C LEU A 159 -11.86 -18.84 11.42
N THR A 160 -10.52 -18.94 11.47
CA THR A 160 -9.77 -19.07 12.73
C THR A 160 -9.54 -17.69 13.36
N ASP A 161 -8.97 -17.65 14.57
CA ASP A 161 -8.56 -16.39 15.20
C ASP A 161 -7.50 -15.67 14.35
N ASP A 162 -6.50 -16.40 13.84
CA ASP A 162 -5.50 -15.85 12.89
C ASP A 162 -6.15 -15.29 11.62
N GLY A 163 -7.20 -15.96 11.12
CA GLY A 163 -8.00 -15.46 10.00
C GLY A 163 -8.76 -14.17 10.34
N ARG A 164 -9.27 -14.01 11.56
CA ARG A 164 -9.91 -12.77 12.02
C ARG A 164 -8.89 -11.65 12.19
N ASP A 165 -7.73 -11.94 12.75
CA ASP A 165 -6.63 -10.97 12.89
C ASP A 165 -6.19 -10.40 11.53
N VAL A 166 -6.21 -11.21 10.47
CA VAL A 166 -5.97 -10.75 9.09
C VAL A 166 -7.04 -9.75 8.64
N LEU A 167 -8.31 -9.96 8.96
CA LEU A 167 -9.39 -9.05 8.59
C LEU A 167 -9.32 -7.73 9.37
N ASP A 168 -9.00 -7.79 10.66
CA ASP A 168 -8.78 -6.61 11.49
C ASP A 168 -7.61 -5.78 10.94
N LEU A 169 -6.53 -6.45 10.52
CA LEU A 169 -5.40 -5.80 9.86
C LEU A 169 -5.79 -5.12 8.54
N LEU A 170 -6.63 -5.78 7.72
CA LEU A 170 -7.15 -5.21 6.47
C LEU A 170 -8.13 -4.05 6.70
N ALA A 171 -8.75 -3.96 7.87
CA ALA A 171 -9.55 -2.81 8.27
C ALA A 171 -8.68 -1.58 8.58
N ASP A 172 -7.41 -1.75 8.92
CA ASP A 172 -6.47 -0.66 9.15
C ASP A 172 -5.85 -0.10 7.86
N ARG A 173 -5.32 1.12 7.96
CA ARG A 173 -4.69 1.81 6.82
C ARG A 173 -3.50 1.01 6.26
N ASP A 174 -2.68 0.43 7.13
CA ASP A 174 -1.45 -0.26 6.71
C ASP A 174 -1.76 -1.58 6.01
N GLY A 175 -2.79 -2.32 6.44
CA GLY A 175 -3.27 -3.51 5.74
C GLY A 175 -3.83 -3.17 4.37
N LYS A 176 -4.61 -2.09 4.26
CA LYS A 176 -5.10 -1.54 2.98
C LYS A 176 -3.97 -1.18 2.02
N GLU A 177 -2.95 -0.46 2.51
CA GLU A 177 -1.77 -0.11 1.72
C GLU A 177 -1.05 -1.36 1.24
N THR A 178 -0.87 -2.35 2.13
CA THR A 178 -0.17 -3.60 1.82
C THR A 178 -0.91 -4.43 0.78
N PHE A 179 -2.23 -4.56 0.90
CA PHE A 179 -3.07 -5.20 -0.11
C PHE A 179 -2.88 -4.58 -1.50
N LEU A 180 -2.92 -3.24 -1.59
CA LEU A 180 -2.69 -2.52 -2.85
C LEU A 180 -1.24 -2.59 -3.35
N ARG A 181 -0.26 -2.87 -2.49
CA ARG A 181 1.13 -3.10 -2.93
C ARG A 181 1.33 -4.50 -3.46
N TRP A 182 0.62 -5.48 -2.90
CA TRP A 182 0.77 -6.89 -3.25
C TRP A 182 0.04 -7.22 -4.55
N LEU A 183 -1.23 -6.82 -4.67
CA LEU A 183 -2.04 -7.19 -5.83
C LEU A 183 -2.05 -6.04 -6.86
N ASP A 184 -1.33 -6.24 -7.96
CA ASP A 184 -1.16 -5.25 -9.04
C ASP A 184 -2.47 -4.82 -9.70
N ASP A 185 -3.37 -5.77 -9.94
CA ASP A 185 -4.67 -5.49 -10.57
C ASP A 185 -5.54 -4.59 -9.67
N PRO A 186 -5.88 -4.95 -8.42
CA PRO A 186 -6.55 -4.04 -7.48
C PRO A 186 -5.92 -2.64 -7.40
N ARG A 187 -4.58 -2.54 -7.37
CA ARG A 187 -3.88 -1.23 -7.42
C ARG A 187 -4.20 -0.46 -8.69
N THR A 188 -4.15 -1.13 -9.83
CA THR A 188 -4.44 -0.55 -11.15
C THR A 188 -5.89 -0.08 -11.23
N LEU A 189 -6.83 -0.90 -10.75
CA LEU A 189 -8.25 -0.58 -10.70
C LEU A 189 -8.53 0.62 -9.77
N ALA A 190 -7.94 0.64 -8.57
CA ALA A 190 -8.08 1.75 -7.63
C ALA A 190 -7.55 3.07 -8.20
N ARG A 191 -6.37 3.05 -8.85
CA ARG A 191 -5.81 4.23 -9.55
C ARG A 191 -6.72 4.74 -10.65
N ARG A 192 -7.26 3.80 -11.44
CA ARG A 192 -8.18 4.12 -12.52
C ARG A 192 -9.42 4.84 -11.98
N LEU A 193 -10.02 4.33 -10.91
CA LEU A 193 -11.16 4.98 -10.25
C LEU A 193 -10.81 6.35 -9.67
N SER A 194 -9.68 6.47 -8.95
CA SER A 194 -9.24 7.72 -8.32
C SER A 194 -9.04 8.85 -9.35
N ARG A 195 -8.39 8.52 -10.48
CA ARG A 195 -8.14 9.49 -11.56
C ARG A 195 -9.34 9.70 -12.46
N GLY A 196 -10.15 8.66 -12.65
CA GLY A 196 -11.16 8.59 -13.68
C GLY A 196 -12.59 8.82 -13.25
N GLY A 197 -12.86 8.71 -11.95
CA GLY A 197 -14.19 8.74 -11.39
C GLY A 197 -14.89 7.37 -11.37
N PRO A 198 -16.20 7.38 -11.09
CA PRO A 198 -16.99 6.16 -10.98
C PRO A 198 -16.95 5.29 -12.25
N ASP A 199 -16.67 4.00 -12.09
CA ASP A 199 -16.64 3.02 -13.18
C ASP A 199 -17.27 1.68 -12.74
N TYR A 200 -17.50 0.75 -13.66
CA TYR A 200 -18.12 -0.55 -13.38
C TYR A 200 -17.35 -1.73 -13.98
N PRO A 201 -17.43 -2.94 -13.40
CA PRO A 201 -16.54 -4.06 -13.72
C PRO A 201 -16.42 -4.40 -15.21
N ARG A 202 -17.56 -4.44 -15.94
CA ARG A 202 -17.57 -4.80 -17.37
C ARG A 202 -16.83 -3.78 -18.24
N MET A 203 -16.88 -2.50 -17.88
CA MET A 203 -16.16 -1.47 -18.63
C MET A 203 -14.67 -1.54 -18.34
N THR A 204 -14.30 -1.67 -17.07
CA THR A 204 -12.90 -1.82 -16.64
C THR A 204 -12.25 -3.03 -17.28
N ALA A 205 -12.90 -4.21 -17.24
CA ALA A 205 -12.40 -5.43 -17.85
C ALA A 205 -12.17 -5.28 -19.36
N ALA A 206 -13.14 -4.72 -20.08
CA ALA A 206 -13.03 -4.53 -21.53
C ALA A 206 -11.91 -3.56 -21.92
N GLU A 207 -11.67 -2.51 -21.14
CA GLU A 207 -10.62 -1.54 -21.42
C GLU A 207 -9.22 -2.02 -21.07
N LEU A 208 -9.09 -2.79 -19.99
CA LEU A 208 -7.80 -3.32 -19.53
C LEU A 208 -7.46 -4.67 -20.15
N GLY A 209 -8.38 -5.29 -20.90
CA GLY A 209 -8.19 -6.62 -21.48
C GLY A 209 -8.13 -7.74 -20.42
N LEU A 210 -8.77 -7.52 -19.26
CA LEU A 210 -8.78 -8.46 -18.14
C LEU A 210 -10.03 -9.34 -18.16
N ASP A 211 -9.95 -10.51 -17.52
CA ASP A 211 -11.13 -11.35 -17.30
C ASP A 211 -12.17 -10.61 -16.44
N LEU A 212 -13.43 -10.74 -16.83
CA LEU A 212 -14.52 -10.06 -16.16
C LEU A 212 -14.79 -10.63 -14.76
N ALA A 213 -14.70 -11.96 -14.58
CA ALA A 213 -14.92 -12.55 -13.27
C ALA A 213 -13.85 -12.09 -12.28
N HIS A 214 -12.58 -12.13 -12.71
CA HIS A 214 -11.46 -11.56 -11.94
C HIS A 214 -11.66 -10.09 -11.57
N VAL A 215 -12.03 -9.23 -12.53
CA VAL A 215 -12.28 -7.81 -12.25
C VAL A 215 -13.44 -7.63 -11.26
N ARG A 216 -14.52 -8.45 -11.34
CA ARG A 216 -15.59 -8.43 -10.34
C ARG A 216 -15.06 -8.82 -8.96
N HIS A 217 -14.24 -9.85 -8.84
CA HIS A 217 -13.63 -10.24 -7.57
C HIS A 217 -12.72 -9.14 -7.01
N CYS A 218 -11.91 -8.47 -7.85
CA CYS A 218 -11.13 -7.30 -7.42
C CYS A 218 -12.01 -6.19 -6.83
N TYR A 219 -13.08 -5.80 -7.51
CA TYR A 219 -13.99 -4.75 -7.01
C TYR A 219 -14.65 -5.15 -5.70
N ARG A 220 -15.16 -6.38 -5.60
CA ARG A 220 -15.81 -6.88 -4.38
C ARG A 220 -14.82 -7.02 -3.21
N ALA A 221 -13.60 -7.48 -3.47
CA ALA A 221 -12.57 -7.59 -2.43
C ALA A 221 -12.16 -6.19 -1.94
N MET A 222 -11.92 -5.25 -2.85
CA MET A 222 -11.65 -3.86 -2.48
C MET A 222 -12.82 -3.21 -1.73
N GLU A 223 -14.07 -3.53 -2.07
CA GLU A 223 -15.25 -3.06 -1.35
C GLU A 223 -15.29 -3.63 0.07
N ALA A 224 -15.11 -4.94 0.23
CA ALA A 224 -15.10 -5.61 1.53
C ALA A 224 -13.99 -5.05 2.46
N ILE A 225 -12.82 -4.75 1.89
CA ILE A 225 -11.70 -4.12 2.59
C ILE A 225 -11.96 -2.63 2.90
N GLY A 226 -12.89 -1.97 2.19
CA GLY A 226 -13.18 -0.54 2.34
C GLY A 226 -12.25 0.38 1.53
N LEU A 227 -11.63 -0.16 0.48
CA LEU A 227 -10.83 0.60 -0.48
C LEU A 227 -11.70 1.30 -1.54
N VAL A 228 -12.83 0.70 -1.90
CA VAL A 228 -13.85 1.29 -2.77
C VAL A 228 -15.21 1.20 -2.11
N ARG A 229 -16.17 1.96 -2.63
CA ARG A 229 -17.57 1.86 -2.26
C ARG A 229 -18.45 1.91 -3.50
N ILE A 230 -19.66 1.39 -3.39
CA ILE A 230 -20.68 1.57 -4.43
C ILE A 230 -21.02 3.06 -4.53
N TYR A 231 -21.01 3.58 -5.76
CA TYR A 231 -21.44 4.94 -6.06
C TYR A 231 -22.96 5.02 -5.92
N GLU A 232 -23.47 5.78 -4.96
CA GLU A 232 -24.89 5.83 -4.60
C GLU A 232 -25.76 6.65 -5.58
N GLY A 233 -25.17 7.61 -6.30
CA GLY A 233 -25.89 8.49 -7.22
C GLY A 233 -26.57 7.75 -8.38
N SER A 234 -27.79 8.18 -8.71
CA SER A 234 -28.56 7.65 -9.85
C SER A 234 -28.04 8.15 -11.20
N ILE A 235 -27.34 9.29 -11.20
CA ILE A 235 -26.74 9.94 -12.36
C ILE A 235 -25.30 10.28 -12.01
N ILE A 236 -24.37 9.86 -12.86
CA ILE A 236 -22.96 10.24 -12.78
C ILE A 236 -22.77 11.47 -13.68
N LYS A 237 -22.39 12.61 -13.11
CA LYS A 237 -22.16 13.83 -13.88
C LYS A 237 -20.83 13.78 -14.63
N GLY A 238 -20.72 14.51 -15.74
CA GLY A 238 -19.48 14.61 -16.50
C GLY A 238 -18.28 15.12 -15.68
N THR A 239 -18.51 15.98 -14.69
CA THR A 239 -17.48 16.46 -13.76
C THR A 239 -16.91 15.35 -12.87
N GLU A 240 -17.70 14.32 -12.61
CA GLU A 240 -17.30 13.16 -11.80
C GLU A 240 -16.63 12.09 -12.65
N ARG A 241 -16.81 12.09 -13.97
CA ARG A 241 -16.34 11.04 -14.88
C ARG A 241 -15.32 11.57 -15.89
N LYS A 242 -14.05 11.46 -15.54
CA LYS A 242 -12.92 12.01 -16.32
C LYS A 242 -12.45 11.07 -17.44
N LEU A 243 -12.52 9.75 -17.26
CA LEU A 243 -12.03 8.79 -18.26
C LEU A 243 -12.90 8.72 -19.53
N LYS A 244 -14.21 8.95 -19.37
CA LYS A 244 -15.18 8.92 -20.49
C LYS A 244 -16.18 10.05 -20.33
N PRO A 245 -15.79 11.30 -20.65
CA PRO A 245 -16.61 12.46 -20.44
C PRO A 245 -17.91 12.34 -21.26
N LYS A 246 -19.02 12.34 -20.54
CA LYS A 246 -20.38 12.51 -21.03
C LYS A 246 -21.05 13.53 -20.14
N THR A 247 -21.98 14.32 -20.67
CA THR A 247 -22.71 15.32 -19.86
C THR A 247 -23.28 14.68 -18.60
N GLU A 248 -23.98 13.55 -18.77
CA GLU A 248 -24.55 12.75 -17.69
C GLU A 248 -24.60 11.27 -18.11
N THR A 249 -24.52 10.37 -17.14
CA THR A 249 -24.74 8.92 -17.34
C THR A 249 -25.73 8.41 -16.31
N HIS A 250 -26.91 7.96 -16.77
CA HIS A 250 -27.88 7.26 -15.92
C HIS A 250 -27.37 5.86 -15.57
N ARG A 251 -27.38 5.53 -14.28
CA ARG A 251 -26.85 4.27 -13.77
C ARG A 251 -27.75 3.09 -14.13
N LYS A 252 -27.19 2.08 -14.80
CA LYS A 252 -27.86 0.77 -15.08
C LYS A 252 -27.16 -0.42 -14.43
N HIS A 253 -25.99 -0.20 -13.84
CA HIS A 253 -25.11 -1.21 -13.27
C HIS A 253 -24.57 -0.73 -11.92
N THR A 254 -23.91 -1.59 -11.16
CA THR A 254 -23.17 -1.20 -9.97
C THR A 254 -21.89 -0.49 -10.39
N TYR A 255 -21.76 0.78 -9.99
CA TYR A 255 -20.54 1.57 -10.18
C TYR A 255 -19.82 1.67 -8.85
N TYR A 256 -18.49 1.72 -8.91
CA TYR A 256 -17.62 1.85 -7.75
C TYR A 256 -16.83 3.15 -7.83
N VAL A 257 -16.47 3.69 -6.67
CA VAL A 257 -15.59 4.86 -6.52
C VAL A 257 -14.62 4.60 -5.36
N THR A 258 -13.43 5.19 -5.40
CA THR A 258 -12.47 5.11 -4.30
C THR A 258 -12.99 5.79 -3.04
N THR A 259 -12.48 5.36 -1.88
CA THR A 259 -12.64 6.08 -0.61
C THR A 259 -11.52 7.11 -0.42
N ASP A 260 -11.71 8.07 0.48
CA ASP A 260 -10.69 9.07 0.82
C ASP A 260 -9.41 8.45 1.40
N VAL A 261 -9.55 7.27 2.04
CA VAL A 261 -8.40 6.48 2.53
C VAL A 261 -7.59 5.98 1.35
N THR A 262 -8.25 5.40 0.34
CA THR A 262 -7.59 4.91 -0.88
C THR A 262 -6.90 6.02 -1.65
N ASP A 263 -7.55 7.17 -1.84
CA ASP A 263 -6.93 8.29 -2.55
C ASP A 263 -5.67 8.80 -1.83
N ARG A 264 -5.66 8.82 -0.49
CA ARG A 264 -4.45 9.15 0.29
C ARG A 264 -3.37 8.10 0.15
N ILE A 265 -3.71 6.82 0.26
CA ILE A 265 -2.76 5.72 0.05
C ILE A 265 -2.14 5.82 -1.35
N LEU A 266 -2.96 6.02 -2.39
CA LEU A 266 -2.48 6.10 -3.77
C LEU A 266 -1.51 7.27 -4.00
N ARG A 267 -1.76 8.44 -3.39
CA ARG A 267 -0.80 9.57 -3.43
C ARG A 267 0.53 9.20 -2.80
N ASP A 268 0.50 8.62 -1.60
CA ASP A 268 1.71 8.20 -0.90
C ASP A 268 2.49 7.11 -1.67
N LEU A 269 1.79 6.28 -2.46
CA LEU A 269 2.36 5.27 -3.35
C LEU A 269 2.89 5.82 -4.68
N GLU A 270 2.53 7.04 -5.07
CA GLU A 270 3.01 7.74 -6.27
C GLU A 270 4.19 8.67 -5.93
N ASP A 271 4.21 9.21 -4.70
CA ASP A 271 5.31 10.00 -4.15
C ASP A 271 6.45 9.13 -3.58
N ALA A 272 6.32 7.80 -3.62
CA ALA A 272 7.27 6.80 -3.13
C ALA A 272 7.75 5.91 -4.27
#